data_AF-A0A7S2I730-F1
#
_entry.id   AF-A0A7S2I730-F1
#
_cell.length_a   1.000
_cell.length_b   1.000
_cell.length_c   1.000
_cell.angle_alpha   90.00
_cell.angle_beta   90.00
_cell.angle_gamma   90.00
#
_symmetry.space_group_name_H-M   'P 1'
#
loop_
_entity.id
_entity.type
_entity.pdbx_description
1 polymer ?
#
loop_
_entity_poly.entity_id
_entity_poly.type
_entity_poly.pdbx_seq_one_letter_code
_entity_poly.pdbx_strand_id
1 'polypeptide(L)'
;IMATFIMGYFLSGGVYVRYSPIMPTTLSLLLVREGSHYVDHEKSLHRLLGVVLGKCLPIIVVSGIVSLADCWSTERCALQGALIMGYVALFMFVYFNSPQWSYVGCLTAGFGVYSLLTPCDVSTGDHSRNHLFRAKYQELGAVITAIAVQAAIQESLSRRSPRDYFEEALRGLCSSLVGIFDDLFAADIGSMQVVVKSAEEKIAVVKGLLPECDPKLQIVRGGKARFKSNFADAAVRGLERILAELRMVLVAAKDWEASVVAKRPSVVQLAGDGANGDASSDAEVASSGILEIVRCRPAMKRVRREVMDSVYLVMEVLPDMLADTSDVLEHDKLRQPEEVRAAMVLEDADALYADLAQASRSFPFDKQELTNDVRIRLAIVVRALQNIAFVLGTIEEACIKAAGAPAS
;
A
#
# COMPACT_ATOMS: atom_id res chain seq x y z
N ILE A 1 -16.73 -8.25 21.78
CA ILE A 1 -18.18 -8.40 22.07
C ILE A 1 -18.43 -8.63 23.56
N MET A 2 -17.78 -9.61 24.21
CA MET A 2 -17.98 -9.87 25.64
C MET A 2 -17.69 -8.65 26.54
N ALA A 3 -16.63 -7.88 26.25
CA ALA A 3 -16.30 -6.67 27.02
C ALA A 3 -17.44 -5.62 26.99
N THR A 4 -18.03 -5.36 25.82
CA THR A 4 -19.15 -4.41 25.70
C THR A 4 -20.45 -4.95 26.29
N PHE A 5 -20.66 -6.27 26.25
CA PHE A 5 -21.78 -6.91 26.95
C PHE A 5 -21.67 -6.75 28.47
N ILE A 6 -20.50 -7.02 29.04
CA ILE A 6 -20.22 -6.85 30.48
C ILE A 6 -20.42 -5.38 30.89
N MET A 7 -19.90 -4.43 30.09
CA MET A 7 -20.11 -3.00 30.35
C MET A 7 -21.60 -2.63 30.33
N GLY A 8 -22.37 -3.09 29.34
CA GLY A 8 -23.82 -2.83 29.28
C GLY A 8 -24.64 -3.51 30.38
N TYR A 9 -24.11 -4.56 31.01
CA TYR A 9 -24.73 -5.23 32.17
C TYR A 9 -24.50 -4.46 33.47
N PHE A 10 -23.25 -4.04 33.75
CA PHE A 10 -22.87 -3.43 35.02
C PHE A 10 -23.03 -1.91 35.07
N LEU A 11 -22.89 -1.21 33.94
CA LEU A 11 -23.03 0.24 33.92
C LEU A 11 -24.52 0.63 33.93
N SER A 12 -24.95 1.29 35.00
CA SER A 12 -26.24 1.98 35.06
C SER A 12 -26.01 3.47 35.27
N GLY A 13 -26.56 4.30 34.40
CA GLY A 13 -26.40 5.76 34.47
C GLY A 13 -27.31 6.49 33.49
N GLY A 14 -27.21 7.82 33.44
CA GLY A 14 -28.07 8.64 32.57
C GLY A 14 -28.01 8.25 31.09
N VAL A 15 -26.83 7.81 30.62
CA VAL A 15 -26.55 7.44 29.23
C VAL A 15 -26.70 5.92 28.98
N TYR A 16 -26.53 5.09 30.00
CA TYR A 16 -26.48 3.63 29.86
C TYR A 16 -27.78 2.97 30.32
N VAL A 17 -28.43 2.25 29.39
CA VAL A 17 -29.61 1.41 29.66
C VAL A 17 -29.14 0.01 30.02
N ARG A 18 -29.59 -0.51 31.17
CA ARG A 18 -29.28 -1.88 31.60
C ARG A 18 -29.74 -2.88 30.54
N TYR A 19 -28.89 -3.86 30.24
CA TYR A 19 -29.17 -4.92 29.25
C TYR A 19 -29.36 -4.41 27.81
N SER A 20 -28.75 -3.28 27.43
CA SER A 20 -28.84 -2.79 26.06
C SER A 20 -28.11 -3.71 25.07
N PRO A 21 -28.79 -4.26 24.04
CA PRO A 21 -28.15 -5.05 23.00
C PRO A 21 -27.38 -4.18 21.99
N ILE A 22 -27.55 -2.86 22.03
CA ILE A 22 -27.06 -1.93 21.02
C ILE A 22 -25.52 -1.96 20.96
N MET A 23 -24.84 -1.97 22.10
CA MET A 23 -23.38 -2.01 22.16
C MET A 23 -22.77 -3.27 21.53
N PRO A 24 -23.14 -4.49 21.94
CA PRO A 24 -22.59 -5.71 21.34
C PRO A 24 -22.97 -5.86 19.86
N THR A 25 -24.20 -5.49 19.45
CA THR A 25 -24.61 -5.52 18.03
C THR A 25 -23.81 -4.52 17.19
N THR A 26 -23.61 -3.30 17.69
CA THR A 26 -22.78 -2.29 17.02
C THR A 26 -21.36 -2.79 16.86
N LEU A 27 -20.77 -3.37 17.91
CA LEU A 27 -19.42 -3.92 17.84
C LEU A 27 -19.33 -5.12 16.89
N SER A 28 -20.35 -5.97 16.81
CA SER A 28 -20.37 -7.08 15.84
C SER A 28 -20.39 -6.62 14.39
N LEU A 29 -20.99 -5.46 14.10
CA LEU A 29 -21.00 -4.85 12.76
C LEU A 29 -19.68 -4.14 12.44
N LEU A 30 -18.96 -3.70 13.47
CA LEU A 30 -17.69 -2.99 13.35
C LEU A 30 -16.45 -3.89 13.43
N LEU A 31 -16.62 -5.18 13.71
CA LEU A 31 -15.55 -6.16 13.58
C LEU A 31 -15.15 -6.26 12.11
N VAL A 32 -14.13 -5.50 11.74
CA VAL A 32 -13.46 -5.69 10.45
C VAL A 32 -12.69 -7.00 10.54
N ARG A 33 -12.88 -7.86 9.53
CA ARG A 33 -12.15 -9.11 9.39
C ARG A 33 -10.66 -8.76 9.33
N GLU A 34 -9.87 -9.37 10.22
CA GLU A 34 -8.40 -9.29 10.31
C GLU A 34 -7.72 -9.73 9.00
N GLY A 35 -7.80 -8.92 7.95
CA GLY A 35 -7.32 -9.29 6.62
C GLY A 35 -6.36 -8.29 5.98
N SER A 36 -6.34 -7.03 6.40
CA SER A 36 -5.42 -6.01 5.85
C SER A 36 -5.26 -4.83 6.82
N HIS A 37 -4.24 -4.92 7.68
CA HIS A 37 -4.32 -4.50 9.08
C HIS A 37 -4.20 -3.00 9.42
N TYR A 38 -4.24 -2.06 8.47
CA TYR A 38 -4.21 -0.62 8.83
C TYR A 38 -5.11 0.30 8.00
N VAL A 39 -5.25 0.08 6.69
CA VAL A 39 -6.37 0.65 5.89
C VAL A 39 -7.72 0.42 6.59
N ASP A 40 -7.82 -0.68 7.33
CA ASP A 40 -8.99 -1.05 8.11
C ASP A 40 -9.23 -0.16 9.35
N HIS A 41 -8.19 0.43 9.96
CA HIS A 41 -8.31 1.34 11.09
C HIS A 41 -8.86 2.71 10.68
N GLU A 42 -8.28 3.33 9.64
CA GLU A 42 -8.80 4.60 9.10
C GLU A 42 -10.23 4.42 8.59
N LYS A 43 -10.50 3.33 7.87
CA LYS A 43 -11.87 2.98 7.46
C LYS A 43 -12.81 2.80 8.66
N SER A 44 -12.36 2.18 9.74
CA SER A 44 -13.17 2.00 10.96
C SER A 44 -13.44 3.33 11.66
N LEU A 45 -12.47 4.23 11.70
CA LEU A 45 -12.63 5.59 12.23
C LEU A 45 -13.56 6.42 11.35
N HIS A 46 -13.42 6.33 10.03
CA HIS A 46 -14.33 6.96 9.08
C HIS A 46 -15.76 6.39 9.16
N ARG A 47 -15.91 5.08 9.37
CA ARG A 47 -17.21 4.44 9.69
C ARG A 47 -17.82 5.05 10.93
N LEU A 48 -17.05 5.09 12.03
CA LEU A 48 -17.47 5.68 13.28
C LEU A 48 -17.92 7.13 13.09
N LEU A 49 -17.06 7.94 12.50
CA LEU A 49 -17.28 9.37 12.35
C LEU A 49 -18.51 9.64 11.47
N GLY A 50 -18.67 8.88 10.39
CA GLY A 50 -19.84 8.97 9.51
C GLY A 50 -21.14 8.58 10.22
N VAL A 51 -21.13 7.51 11.03
CA VAL A 51 -22.31 7.09 11.82
C VAL A 51 -22.64 8.11 12.90
N VAL A 52 -21.64 8.61 13.63
CA VAL A 52 -21.84 9.60 14.70
C VAL A 52 -22.33 10.91 14.13
N LEU A 53 -21.67 11.47 13.11
CA LEU A 53 -22.13 12.70 12.44
C LEU A 53 -23.52 12.52 11.83
N GLY A 54 -23.76 11.39 11.17
CA GLY A 54 -25.04 11.04 10.57
C GLY A 54 -26.17 10.97 11.60
N LYS A 55 -25.92 10.54 12.83
CA LYS A 55 -26.95 10.52 13.88
C LYS A 55 -27.05 11.86 14.64
N CYS A 56 -25.94 12.53 14.91
CA CYS A 56 -25.90 13.76 15.71
C CYS A 56 -26.40 14.99 14.97
N LEU A 57 -25.92 15.24 13.75
CA LEU A 57 -26.19 16.48 13.02
C LEU A 57 -27.68 16.68 12.72
N PRO A 58 -28.42 15.67 12.23
CA PRO A 58 -29.86 15.80 12.04
C PRO A 58 -30.63 16.16 13.30
N ILE A 59 -30.23 15.63 14.46
CA ILE A 59 -30.91 15.94 15.73
C ILE A 59 -30.79 17.43 16.02
N ILE A 60 -29.59 18.01 15.83
CA ILE A 60 -29.34 19.44 16.01
C ILE A 60 -30.15 20.29 15.01
N VAL A 61 -30.18 19.87 13.74
CA VAL A 61 -30.94 20.56 12.68
C VAL A 61 -32.45 20.56 12.98
N VAL A 62 -32.99 19.39 13.34
CA VAL A 62 -34.42 19.25 13.66
C VAL A 62 -34.77 19.97 14.97
N SER A 63 -33.91 19.91 15.99
CA SER A 63 -34.16 20.57 17.28
C SER A 63 -34.00 22.08 17.24
N GLY A 64 -33.17 22.62 16.35
CA GLY A 64 -32.86 24.05 16.27
C GLY A 64 -33.74 24.81 15.28
N ILE A 65 -33.95 24.25 14.08
CA ILE A 65 -34.61 24.96 12.97
C ILE A 65 -36.07 24.52 12.85
N VAL A 66 -36.33 23.22 12.86
CA VAL A 66 -37.67 22.67 12.61
C VAL A 66 -38.59 22.85 13.82
N SER A 67 -38.04 23.00 15.02
CA SER A 67 -38.80 23.23 16.26
C SER A 67 -39.56 24.55 16.28
N LEU A 68 -39.22 25.50 15.42
CA LEU A 68 -39.85 26.82 15.36
C LEU A 68 -41.18 26.82 14.60
N ALA A 69 -41.49 25.76 13.84
CA ALA A 69 -42.69 25.66 13.02
C ALA A 69 -43.68 24.61 13.56
N ASP A 70 -44.96 24.96 13.53
CA ASP A 70 -46.06 24.08 13.96
C ASP A 70 -46.09 22.78 13.15
N CYS A 71 -46.36 21.65 13.82
CA CYS A 71 -46.36 20.31 13.20
C CYS A 71 -47.31 20.20 11.98
N TRP A 72 -48.41 20.96 11.98
CA TRP A 72 -49.46 20.89 10.95
C TRP A 72 -49.27 21.91 9.82
N SER A 73 -48.28 22.80 9.91
CA SER A 73 -48.06 23.82 8.90
C SER A 73 -47.46 23.22 7.62
N THR A 74 -47.99 23.60 6.46
CA THR A 74 -47.40 23.32 5.15
C THR A 74 -46.00 23.91 5.03
N GLU A 75 -45.72 25.02 5.72
CA GLU A 75 -44.39 25.64 5.77
C GLU A 75 -43.35 24.71 6.39
N ARG A 76 -43.73 23.93 7.41
CA ARG A 76 -42.84 22.95 8.03
C ARG A 76 -42.49 21.83 7.05
N CYS A 77 -43.46 21.35 6.27
CA CYS A 77 -43.22 20.31 5.27
C CYS A 77 -42.22 20.79 4.21
N ALA A 78 -42.43 22.00 3.67
CA ALA A 78 -41.51 22.61 2.71
C ALA A 78 -40.11 22.84 3.32
N LEU A 79 -40.04 23.34 4.56
CA LEU A 79 -38.78 23.58 5.27
C LEU A 79 -38.02 22.26 5.55
N GLN A 80 -38.72 21.22 6.01
CA GLN A 80 -38.12 19.91 6.27
C GLN A 80 -37.64 19.25 4.97
N GLY A 81 -38.39 19.36 3.88
CA GLY A 81 -37.96 18.90 2.55
C GLY A 81 -36.71 19.63 2.05
N ALA A 82 -36.69 20.96 2.17
CA ALA A 82 -35.53 21.78 1.81
C ALA A 82 -34.29 21.44 2.66
N LEU A 83 -34.46 21.22 3.97
CA LEU A 83 -33.39 20.82 4.87
C LEU A 83 -32.84 19.42 4.54
N ILE A 84 -33.71 18.45 4.25
CA ILE A 84 -33.27 17.11 3.82
C ILE A 84 -32.49 17.21 2.51
N MET A 85 -33.02 17.94 1.52
CA MET A 85 -32.36 18.13 0.24
C MET A 85 -31.01 18.83 0.40
N GLY A 86 -30.95 19.91 1.18
CA GLY A 86 -29.71 20.64 1.47
C GLY A 86 -28.68 19.79 2.23
N TYR A 87 -29.13 19.02 3.23
CA TYR A 87 -28.28 18.11 3.99
C TYR A 87 -27.68 17.02 3.09
N VAL A 88 -28.50 16.34 2.29
CA VAL A 88 -28.03 15.32 1.35
C VAL A 88 -27.12 15.93 0.29
N ALA A 89 -27.47 17.09 -0.29
CA ALA A 89 -26.65 17.76 -1.29
C ALA A 89 -25.27 18.16 -0.74
N LEU A 90 -25.20 18.67 0.49
CA LEU A 90 -23.94 19.02 1.15
C LEU A 90 -23.03 17.80 1.32
N PHE A 91 -23.55 16.70 1.87
CA PHE A 91 -22.74 15.51 2.12
C PHE A 91 -22.43 14.72 0.84
N MET A 92 -23.30 14.76 -0.17
CA MET A 92 -22.99 14.25 -1.50
C MET A 92 -21.93 15.11 -2.20
N PHE A 93 -21.93 16.42 -1.98
CA PHE A 93 -20.85 17.28 -2.47
C PHE A 93 -19.50 16.88 -1.83
N VAL A 94 -19.45 16.65 -0.52
CA VAL A 94 -18.26 16.12 0.17
C VAL A 94 -17.87 14.76 -0.41
N TYR A 95 -18.85 13.88 -0.67
CA TYR A 95 -18.64 12.58 -1.29
C TYR A 95 -17.90 12.67 -2.63
N PHE A 96 -18.32 13.58 -3.50
CA PHE A 96 -17.71 13.73 -4.83
C PHE A 96 -16.43 14.56 -4.86
N ASN A 97 -16.23 15.49 -3.93
CA ASN A 97 -15.08 16.41 -3.97
C ASN A 97 -13.91 15.98 -3.09
N SER A 98 -14.08 15.04 -2.16
CA SER A 98 -13.01 14.62 -1.26
C SER A 98 -12.83 13.10 -1.21
N PRO A 99 -11.74 12.55 -1.78
CA PRO A 99 -11.48 11.11 -1.74
C PRO A 99 -11.39 10.55 -0.32
N GLN A 100 -10.74 11.30 0.59
CA GLN A 100 -10.54 10.92 1.99
C GLN A 100 -11.87 10.90 2.78
N TRP A 101 -12.69 11.92 2.58
CA TRP A 101 -13.96 12.09 3.31
C TRP A 101 -15.16 11.49 2.60
N SER A 102 -14.95 10.90 1.42
CA SER A 102 -16.02 10.40 0.58
C SER A 102 -16.90 9.44 1.35
N TYR A 103 -16.27 8.42 1.91
CA TYR A 103 -16.92 7.39 2.70
C TYR A 103 -17.68 7.94 3.91
N VAL A 104 -17.09 8.89 4.64
CA VAL A 104 -17.73 9.57 5.79
C VAL A 104 -18.97 10.34 5.33
N GLY A 105 -18.88 11.08 4.23
CA GLY A 105 -19.98 11.85 3.66
C GLY A 105 -21.16 10.96 3.26
N CYS A 106 -20.89 9.84 2.57
CA CYS A 106 -21.91 8.88 2.18
C CYS A 106 -22.66 8.29 3.39
N LEU A 107 -21.92 7.84 4.42
CA LEU A 107 -22.54 7.32 5.64
C LEU A 107 -23.32 8.41 6.40
N THR A 108 -22.78 9.63 6.47
CA THR A 108 -23.43 10.76 7.15
C THR A 108 -24.74 11.14 6.47
N ALA A 109 -24.77 11.13 5.13
CA ALA A 109 -25.98 11.34 4.34
C ALA A 109 -27.00 10.22 4.58
N GLY A 110 -26.59 8.95 4.42
CA GLY A 110 -27.47 7.79 4.56
C GLY A 110 -28.09 7.66 5.94
N PHE A 111 -27.28 7.69 7.00
CA PHE A 111 -27.78 7.59 8.37
C PHE A 111 -28.54 8.84 8.81
N GLY A 112 -28.21 10.01 8.25
CA GLY A 112 -28.83 11.26 8.67
C GLY A 112 -30.25 11.46 8.16
N VAL A 113 -30.55 10.98 6.95
CA VAL A 113 -31.90 11.08 6.37
C VAL A 113 -32.95 10.40 7.26
N TYR A 114 -32.64 9.24 7.85
CA TYR A 114 -33.57 8.56 8.77
C TYR A 114 -33.95 9.42 9.98
N SER A 115 -32.97 10.14 10.53
CA SER A 115 -33.21 11.02 11.68
C SER A 115 -33.99 12.27 11.29
N LEU A 116 -33.75 12.80 10.08
CA LEU A 116 -34.50 13.93 9.52
C LEU A 116 -35.95 13.57 9.15
N LEU A 117 -36.25 12.30 8.86
CA LEU A 117 -37.60 11.82 8.54
C LEU A 117 -38.45 11.49 9.78
N THR A 118 -37.98 11.83 10.98
CA THR A 118 -38.74 11.57 12.21
C THR A 118 -40.08 12.34 12.16
N PRO A 119 -41.23 11.66 12.31
CA PRO A 119 -42.54 12.32 12.26
C PRO A 119 -42.72 13.26 13.45
N CYS A 120 -43.48 14.35 13.24
CA CYS A 120 -43.94 15.19 14.34
C CYS A 120 -45.06 14.46 15.10
N ASP A 121 -44.85 14.15 16.38
CA ASP A 121 -45.93 13.64 17.21
C ASP A 121 -46.59 14.81 17.95
N VAL A 122 -47.82 15.14 17.55
CA VAL A 122 -48.61 16.26 18.08
C VAL A 122 -49.37 15.86 19.33
N SER A 123 -49.59 14.56 19.52
CA SER A 123 -50.49 14.03 20.56
C SER A 123 -49.78 13.88 21.91
N THR A 124 -48.46 13.92 21.91
CA THR A 124 -47.66 13.71 23.10
C THR A 124 -46.95 15.00 23.49
N GLY A 125 -47.43 15.66 24.55
CA GLY A 125 -46.88 16.93 25.05
C GLY A 125 -45.38 16.86 25.38
N ASP A 126 -44.79 17.98 25.82
CA ASP A 126 -43.33 18.17 26.01
C ASP A 126 -42.58 17.01 26.69
N HIS A 127 -43.25 16.24 27.55
CA HIS A 127 -42.70 15.03 28.17
C HIS A 127 -42.29 13.92 27.19
N SER A 128 -43.01 13.71 26.09
CA SER A 128 -42.68 12.64 25.13
C SER A 128 -41.51 12.99 24.23
N ARG A 129 -41.40 14.26 23.80
CA ARG A 129 -40.20 14.76 23.10
C ARG A 129 -38.95 14.52 23.94
N ASN A 130 -39.00 14.87 25.22
CA ASN A 130 -37.89 14.64 26.14
C ASN A 130 -37.52 13.16 26.27
N HIS A 131 -38.50 12.26 26.28
CA HIS A 131 -38.26 10.82 26.31
C HIS A 131 -37.60 10.30 25.03
N LEU A 132 -38.07 10.73 23.86
CA LEU A 132 -37.48 10.35 22.57
C LEU A 132 -36.03 10.84 22.43
N PHE A 133 -35.78 12.11 22.77
CA PHE A 133 -34.42 12.68 22.74
C PHE A 133 -33.51 11.95 23.71
N ARG A 134 -33.98 11.64 24.92
CA ARG A 134 -33.22 10.86 25.90
C ARG A 134 -32.89 9.48 25.37
N ALA A 135 -33.84 8.77 24.77
CA ALA A 135 -33.61 7.44 24.20
C ALA A 135 -32.58 7.47 23.07
N LYS A 136 -32.65 8.47 22.18
CA LYS A 136 -31.68 8.65 21.09
C LYS A 136 -30.29 9.05 21.58
N TYR A 137 -30.22 9.89 22.61
CA TYR A 137 -28.97 10.27 23.25
C TYR A 137 -28.32 9.06 23.94
N GLN A 138 -29.10 8.22 24.62
CA GLN A 138 -28.64 6.97 25.22
C GLN A 138 -28.13 5.98 24.16
N GLU A 139 -28.85 5.82 23.05
CA GLU A 139 -28.42 5.00 21.91
C GLU A 139 -27.07 5.50 21.35
N LEU A 140 -26.95 6.81 21.12
CA LEU A 140 -25.74 7.42 20.60
C LEU A 140 -24.55 7.25 21.56
N GLY A 141 -24.74 7.53 22.84
CA GLY A 141 -23.69 7.36 23.86
C GLY A 141 -23.25 5.90 23.97
N ALA A 142 -24.17 4.95 23.84
CA ALA A 142 -23.85 3.53 23.80
C ALA A 142 -23.01 3.15 22.58
N VAL A 143 -23.36 3.66 21.39
CA VAL A 143 -22.60 3.45 20.14
C VAL A 143 -21.18 4.03 20.27
N ILE A 144 -21.04 5.29 20.69
CA ILE A 144 -19.74 5.96 20.86
C ILE A 144 -18.86 5.17 21.83
N THR A 145 -19.41 4.75 22.97
CA THR A 145 -18.68 3.97 23.98
C THR A 145 -18.26 2.61 23.44
N ALA A 146 -19.12 1.90 22.71
CA ALA A 146 -18.78 0.62 22.11
C ALA A 146 -17.58 0.74 21.15
N ILE A 147 -17.55 1.81 20.35
CA ILE A 147 -16.41 2.05 19.45
C ILE A 147 -15.17 2.49 20.21
N ALA A 148 -15.29 3.37 21.21
CA ALA A 148 -14.14 3.75 22.04
C ALA A 148 -13.49 2.52 22.70
N VAL A 149 -14.30 1.58 23.19
CA VAL A 149 -13.84 0.31 23.73
C VAL A 149 -13.20 -0.56 22.65
N GLN A 150 -13.78 -0.62 21.44
CA GLN A 150 -13.19 -1.34 20.33
C GLN A 150 -11.81 -0.77 19.96
N ALA A 151 -11.70 0.55 19.81
CA ALA A 151 -10.46 1.23 19.49
C ALA A 151 -9.42 0.98 20.59
N ALA A 152 -9.79 1.09 21.87
CA ALA A 152 -8.89 0.80 22.98
C ALA A 152 -8.43 -0.67 23.00
N ILE A 153 -9.35 -1.62 22.77
CA ILE A 153 -9.00 -3.04 22.72
C ILE A 153 -8.09 -3.31 21.52
N GLN A 154 -8.42 -2.80 20.33
CA GLN A 154 -7.59 -2.96 19.15
C GLN A 154 -6.21 -2.34 19.37
N GLU A 155 -6.11 -1.12 19.87
CA GLU A 155 -4.83 -0.49 20.19
C GLU A 155 -4.02 -1.33 21.21
N SER A 156 -4.69 -1.87 22.23
CA SER A 156 -4.03 -2.71 23.24
C SER A 156 -3.61 -4.09 22.73
N LEU A 157 -4.29 -4.63 21.73
CA LEU A 157 -4.04 -5.96 21.16
C LEU A 157 -3.17 -5.90 19.89
N SER A 158 -3.14 -4.76 19.20
CA SER A 158 -2.31 -4.50 18.03
C SER A 158 -0.86 -4.42 18.46
N ARG A 159 -0.24 -5.60 18.61
CA ARG A 159 1.18 -5.74 18.94
C ARG A 159 2.09 -5.27 17.80
N ARG A 160 1.57 -5.19 16.57
CA ARG A 160 2.32 -4.78 15.38
C ARG A 160 1.85 -3.43 14.90
N SER A 161 2.77 -2.49 14.85
CA SER A 161 2.59 -1.18 14.23
C SER A 161 2.69 -1.31 12.70
N PRO A 162 2.14 -0.35 11.92
CA PRO A 162 2.26 -0.32 10.46
C PRO A 162 3.71 -0.40 9.98
N ARG A 163 4.61 0.20 10.77
CA ARG A 163 6.04 0.14 10.58
C ARG A 163 6.56 -1.30 10.57
N ASP A 164 6.10 -2.15 11.47
CA ASP A 164 6.56 -3.54 11.58
C ASP A 164 6.11 -4.35 10.35
N TYR A 165 4.91 -4.07 9.82
CA TYR A 165 4.43 -4.65 8.57
C TYR A 165 5.20 -4.14 7.35
N PHE A 166 5.49 -2.83 7.31
CA PHE A 166 6.30 -2.23 6.27
C PHE A 166 7.71 -2.83 6.27
N GLU A 167 8.33 -3.01 7.44
CA GLU A 167 9.64 -3.64 7.61
C GLU A 167 9.62 -5.10 7.13
N GLU A 168 8.62 -5.89 7.53
CA GLU A 168 8.46 -7.28 7.10
C GLU A 168 8.29 -7.38 5.57
N ALA A 169 7.44 -6.54 4.99
CA ALA A 169 7.24 -6.46 3.54
C ALA A 169 8.52 -6.02 2.81
N LEU A 170 9.26 -5.05 3.36
CA LEU A 170 10.50 -4.55 2.81
C LEU A 170 11.60 -5.63 2.86
N ARG A 171 11.76 -6.35 3.97
CA ARG A 171 12.68 -7.51 4.05
C ARG A 171 12.31 -8.59 3.03
N GLY A 172 11.01 -8.86 2.88
CA GLY A 172 10.51 -9.77 1.85
C GLY A 172 10.84 -9.34 0.43
N LEU A 173 10.80 -8.03 0.13
CA LEU A 173 11.20 -7.46 -1.15
C LEU A 173 12.72 -7.54 -1.35
N CYS A 174 13.51 -7.16 -0.34
CA CYS A 174 14.97 -7.23 -0.35
C CYS A 174 15.47 -8.64 -0.63
N SER A 175 14.91 -9.66 0.04
CA SER A 175 15.22 -11.06 -0.21
C SER A 175 14.89 -11.50 -1.64
N SER A 176 13.77 -11.06 -2.20
CA SER A 176 13.44 -11.32 -3.61
C SER A 176 14.41 -10.63 -4.57
N LEU A 177 14.85 -9.41 -4.30
CA LEU A 177 15.83 -8.71 -5.13
C LEU A 177 17.18 -9.44 -5.13
N VAL A 178 17.67 -9.90 -3.97
CA VAL A 178 18.88 -10.74 -3.89
C VAL A 178 18.73 -11.98 -4.79
N GLY A 179 17.60 -12.69 -4.69
CA GLY A 179 17.32 -13.84 -5.55
C GLY A 179 17.34 -13.51 -7.05
N ILE A 180 16.79 -12.36 -7.45
CA ILE A 180 16.82 -11.92 -8.86
C ILE A 180 18.26 -11.69 -9.33
N PHE A 181 19.13 -11.13 -8.49
CA PHE A 181 20.53 -10.95 -8.86
C PHE A 181 21.27 -12.29 -8.95
N ASP A 182 21.03 -13.22 -8.01
CA ASP A 182 21.61 -14.56 -8.08
C ASP A 182 21.19 -15.29 -9.37
N ASP A 183 19.91 -15.22 -9.75
CA ASP A 183 19.37 -15.80 -10.98
C ASP A 183 19.96 -15.11 -12.23
N LEU A 184 20.05 -13.78 -12.22
CA LEU A 184 20.67 -12.98 -13.28
C LEU A 184 22.12 -13.44 -13.54
N PHE A 185 22.92 -13.57 -12.49
CA PHE A 185 24.31 -13.99 -12.61
C PHE A 185 24.47 -15.50 -12.88
N ALA A 186 23.45 -16.30 -12.58
CA ALA A 186 23.34 -17.68 -12.99
C ALA A 186 22.87 -17.84 -14.44
N ALA A 187 22.39 -16.77 -15.08
CA ALA A 187 21.75 -16.79 -16.39
C ALA A 187 20.46 -17.64 -16.42
N ASP A 188 19.72 -17.72 -15.31
CA ASP A 188 18.43 -18.42 -15.21
C ASP A 188 17.27 -17.44 -15.42
N ILE A 189 16.90 -17.24 -16.68
CA ILE A 189 15.82 -16.30 -17.07
C ILE A 189 14.45 -16.76 -16.56
N GLY A 190 14.23 -18.08 -16.52
CA GLY A 190 12.97 -18.68 -16.09
C GLY A 190 12.68 -18.36 -14.63
N SER A 191 13.64 -18.67 -13.75
CA SER A 191 13.55 -18.31 -12.33
C SER A 191 13.47 -16.80 -12.14
N MET A 192 14.35 -16.03 -12.82
CA MET A 192 14.40 -14.58 -12.73
C MET A 192 13.03 -13.93 -13.02
N GLN A 193 12.28 -14.43 -14.02
CA GLN A 193 10.96 -13.91 -14.36
C GLN A 193 9.93 -14.11 -13.25
N VAL A 194 9.92 -15.30 -12.63
CA VAL A 194 9.01 -15.61 -11.53
C VAL A 194 9.31 -14.73 -10.32
N VAL A 195 10.59 -14.57 -9.98
CA VAL A 195 11.01 -13.76 -8.84
C VAL A 195 10.78 -12.26 -9.09
N VAL A 196 11.02 -11.76 -10.31
CA VAL A 196 10.69 -10.37 -10.70
C VAL A 196 9.21 -10.10 -10.51
N LYS A 197 8.32 -10.98 -10.98
CA LYS A 197 6.86 -10.81 -10.78
C LYS A 197 6.50 -10.77 -9.29
N SER A 198 7.08 -11.65 -8.48
CA SER A 198 6.88 -11.63 -7.02
C SER A 198 7.40 -10.34 -6.38
N ALA A 199 8.55 -9.81 -6.82
CA ALA A 199 9.10 -8.55 -6.33
C ALA A 199 8.21 -7.35 -6.70
N GLU A 200 7.54 -7.37 -7.86
CA GLU A 200 6.57 -6.35 -8.28
C GLU A 200 5.33 -6.29 -7.38
N GLU A 201 4.82 -7.46 -7.00
CA GLU A 201 3.70 -7.56 -6.06
C GLU A 201 4.13 -7.01 -4.68
N LYS A 202 5.32 -7.38 -4.22
CA LYS A 202 5.86 -6.91 -2.93
C LYS A 202 6.15 -5.41 -2.91
N ILE A 203 6.71 -4.84 -3.98
CA ILE A 203 6.97 -3.39 -4.03
C ILE A 203 5.67 -2.58 -4.07
N ALA A 204 4.61 -3.10 -4.70
CA ALA A 204 3.29 -2.47 -4.65
C ALA A 204 2.75 -2.44 -3.22
N VAL A 205 2.92 -3.52 -2.45
CA VAL A 205 2.56 -3.57 -1.02
C VAL A 205 3.37 -2.56 -0.20
N VAL A 206 4.70 -2.54 -0.37
CA VAL A 206 5.59 -1.59 0.33
C VAL A 206 5.21 -0.14 0.03
N LYS A 207 4.90 0.20 -1.24
CA LYS A 207 4.44 1.53 -1.63
C LYS A 207 3.08 1.89 -1.02
N GLY A 208 2.18 0.92 -0.89
CA GLY A 208 0.87 1.10 -0.24
C GLY A 208 0.98 1.38 1.26
N LEU A 209 1.94 0.74 1.95
CA LEU A 209 2.18 0.90 3.39
C LEU A 209 2.98 2.16 3.74
N LEU A 210 3.76 2.70 2.80
CA LEU A 210 4.61 3.88 3.02
C LEU A 210 3.87 5.12 3.58
N PRO A 211 2.72 5.58 3.02
CA PRO A 211 2.00 6.72 3.57
C PRO A 211 1.44 6.46 4.97
N GLU A 212 1.13 5.21 5.31
CA GLU A 212 0.60 4.82 6.62
C GLU A 212 1.66 4.91 7.73
N CYS A 213 2.94 4.88 7.35
CA CYS A 213 4.06 5.02 8.26
C CYS A 213 4.40 6.48 8.60
N ASP A 214 3.66 7.48 8.08
CA ASP A 214 3.93 8.89 8.38
C ASP A 214 3.73 9.15 9.90
N PRO A 215 4.77 9.61 10.61
CA PRO A 215 4.66 9.93 12.03
C PRO A 215 3.62 11.01 12.36
N LYS A 216 3.16 11.79 11.36
CA LYS A 216 2.08 12.76 11.52
C LYS A 216 0.70 12.11 11.66
N LEU A 217 0.52 10.90 11.17
CA LEU A 217 -0.75 10.15 11.26
C LEU A 217 -0.87 9.37 12.58
N GLN A 218 0.21 9.20 13.33
CA GLN A 218 0.20 8.48 14.59
C GLN A 218 -0.44 9.33 15.70
N ILE A 219 -1.58 8.87 16.22
CA ILE A 219 -2.32 9.51 17.32
C ILE A 219 -1.54 9.39 18.64
N VAL A 220 -0.96 8.22 18.88
CA VAL A 220 -0.14 7.94 20.07
C VAL A 220 1.29 7.70 19.62
N ARG A 221 2.18 8.62 19.97
CA ARG A 221 3.63 8.42 19.80
C ARG A 221 4.08 7.45 20.88
N GLY A 222 4.23 6.18 20.51
CA GLY A 222 4.88 5.20 21.37
C GLY A 222 6.35 5.57 21.64
N GLY A 223 7.04 4.79 22.47
CA GLY A 223 8.46 4.99 22.77
C GLY A 223 9.44 4.65 21.63
N LYS A 224 8.95 4.33 20.43
CA LYS A 224 9.79 4.06 19.25
C LYS A 224 10.24 5.40 18.63
N ALA A 225 11.45 5.50 18.07
CA ALA A 225 11.84 6.75 17.43
C ALA A 225 11.10 6.97 16.11
N ARG A 226 11.19 8.21 15.63
CA ARG A 226 10.39 8.73 14.53
C ARG A 226 10.75 8.04 13.22
N PHE A 227 9.74 7.50 12.54
CA PHE A 227 9.92 6.94 11.20
C PHE A 227 10.41 8.00 10.21
N LYS A 228 11.53 7.72 9.52
CA LYS A 228 12.18 8.63 8.56
C LYS A 228 11.48 8.53 7.20
N SER A 229 10.27 9.08 7.08
CA SER A 229 9.43 8.94 5.86
C SER A 229 10.11 9.37 4.57
N ASN A 230 10.86 10.48 4.57
CA ASN A 230 11.60 10.94 3.39
C ASN A 230 12.69 9.94 2.94
N PHE A 231 13.37 9.31 3.90
CA PHE A 231 14.40 8.30 3.63
C PHE A 231 13.74 7.02 3.09
N ALA A 232 12.65 6.58 3.69
CA ALA A 232 11.87 5.44 3.23
C ALA A 232 11.35 5.64 1.80
N ASP A 233 10.79 6.81 1.46
CA ASP A 233 10.32 7.14 0.11
C ASP A 233 11.47 7.12 -0.91
N ALA A 234 12.60 7.75 -0.59
CA ALA A 234 13.78 7.75 -1.46
C ALA A 234 14.30 6.33 -1.70
N ALA A 235 14.37 5.51 -0.65
CA ALA A 235 14.82 4.12 -0.76
C ALA A 235 13.86 3.26 -1.59
N VAL A 236 12.54 3.34 -1.36
CA VAL A 236 11.53 2.60 -2.12
C VAL A 236 11.56 2.98 -3.60
N ARG A 237 11.74 4.26 -3.94
CA ARG A 237 11.93 4.70 -5.34
C ARG A 237 13.22 4.16 -5.94
N GLY A 238 14.30 4.07 -5.16
CA GLY A 238 15.55 3.45 -5.57
C GLY A 238 15.36 1.96 -5.90
N LEU A 239 14.69 1.21 -5.01
CA LEU A 239 14.35 -0.20 -5.25
C LEU A 239 13.45 -0.40 -6.47
N GLU A 240 12.47 0.50 -6.69
CA GLU A 240 11.61 0.48 -7.88
C GLU A 240 12.41 0.69 -9.16
N ARG A 241 13.39 1.59 -9.12
CA ARG A 241 14.28 1.83 -10.25
C ARG A 241 15.18 0.62 -10.53
N ILE A 242 15.74 -0.02 -9.50
CA ILE A 242 16.51 -1.26 -9.65
C ILE A 242 15.64 -2.34 -10.32
N LEU A 243 14.39 -2.51 -9.87
CA LEU A 243 13.46 -3.47 -10.45
C LEU A 243 13.13 -3.15 -11.92
N ALA A 244 13.01 -1.87 -12.28
CA ALA A 244 12.81 -1.44 -13.66
C ALA A 244 14.02 -1.78 -14.56
N GLU A 245 15.25 -1.59 -14.08
CA GLU A 245 16.46 -1.98 -14.81
C GLU A 245 16.57 -3.52 -14.95
N LEU A 246 16.21 -4.27 -13.92
CA LEU A 246 16.16 -5.74 -13.98
C LEU A 246 15.13 -6.25 -15.00
N ARG A 247 13.98 -5.57 -15.13
CA ARG A 247 13.02 -5.84 -16.22
C ARG A 247 13.62 -5.56 -17.59
N MET A 248 14.40 -4.49 -17.75
CA MET A 248 15.09 -4.20 -19.02
C MET A 248 16.09 -5.30 -19.39
N VAL A 249 16.82 -5.81 -18.40
CA VAL A 249 17.72 -6.97 -18.59
C VAL A 249 16.93 -8.20 -19.03
N LEU A 250 15.80 -8.48 -18.38
CA LEU A 250 14.95 -9.63 -18.70
C LEU A 250 14.37 -9.52 -20.12
N VAL A 251 13.91 -8.33 -20.53
CA VAL A 251 13.45 -8.07 -21.90
C VAL A 251 14.56 -8.26 -22.92
N ALA A 252 15.79 -7.81 -22.61
CA ALA A 252 16.94 -8.00 -23.50
C ALA A 252 17.38 -9.47 -23.59
N ALA A 253 17.18 -10.27 -22.53
CA ALA A 253 17.59 -11.66 -22.45
C ALA A 253 16.57 -12.65 -23.06
N LYS A 254 15.29 -12.28 -23.14
CA LYS A 254 14.26 -13.12 -23.77
C LYS A 254 14.48 -13.27 -25.27
N ASP A 255 14.29 -14.48 -25.78
CA ASP A 255 14.15 -14.66 -27.23
C ASP A 255 12.92 -13.93 -27.73
N TRP A 256 13.15 -13.08 -28.74
CA TRP A 256 12.05 -12.40 -29.42
C TRP A 256 11.66 -13.27 -30.60
N GLU A 257 10.90 -14.32 -30.33
CA GLU A 257 10.16 -14.95 -31.42
C GLU A 257 9.18 -13.89 -31.93
N ALA A 258 9.32 -13.46 -33.19
CA ALA A 258 8.40 -12.56 -33.87
C ALA A 258 7.04 -13.26 -34.05
N SER A 259 6.35 -13.54 -32.96
CA SER A 259 5.29 -14.54 -32.86
C SER A 259 3.94 -14.05 -33.41
N VAL A 260 3.91 -13.10 -34.36
CA VAL A 260 2.64 -12.51 -34.84
C VAL A 260 2.50 -12.39 -36.36
N VAL A 261 3.54 -12.52 -37.19
CA VAL A 261 3.37 -12.23 -38.64
C VAL A 261 3.21 -13.48 -39.53
N ALA A 262 3.58 -14.69 -39.10
CA ALA A 262 3.61 -15.85 -40.00
C ALA A 262 2.65 -17.02 -39.71
N LYS A 263 1.86 -16.98 -38.63
CA LYS A 263 0.67 -17.85 -38.53
C LYS A 263 -0.57 -17.03 -38.88
N ARG A 264 -0.84 -16.92 -40.19
CA ARG A 264 -2.19 -16.60 -40.67
C ARG A 264 -3.16 -17.50 -39.89
N PRO A 265 -4.21 -16.97 -39.25
CA PRO A 265 -5.29 -17.82 -38.78
C PRO A 265 -5.87 -18.47 -40.04
N SER A 266 -5.59 -19.75 -40.25
CA SER A 266 -6.44 -20.57 -41.09
C SER A 266 -7.79 -20.58 -40.41
N VAL A 267 -8.64 -19.66 -40.88
CA VAL A 267 -10.08 -19.64 -40.68
C VAL A 267 -10.56 -21.07 -40.87
N VAL A 268 -11.04 -21.68 -39.77
CA VAL A 268 -12.06 -22.76 -39.65
C VAL A 268 -11.73 -23.59 -38.39
N GLN A 269 -12.38 -23.25 -37.28
CA GLN A 269 -13.19 -24.21 -36.52
C GLN A 269 -13.97 -23.44 -35.44
N LEU A 270 -15.19 -23.08 -35.84
CA LEU A 270 -16.29 -22.75 -34.94
C LEU A 270 -16.76 -24.01 -34.22
N ALA A 271 -17.23 -23.81 -32.99
CA ALA A 271 -18.04 -24.68 -32.15
C ALA A 271 -17.29 -25.74 -31.32
N GLY A 272 -17.26 -25.50 -30.01
CA GLY A 272 -16.82 -26.45 -28.98
C GLY A 272 -16.83 -25.79 -27.60
N ASP A 273 -18.01 -25.80 -26.98
CA ASP A 273 -18.34 -25.22 -25.68
C ASP A 273 -17.43 -25.62 -24.51
N GLY A 274 -17.14 -24.64 -23.65
CA GLY A 274 -17.20 -24.76 -22.19
C GLY A 274 -16.26 -25.73 -21.47
N ALA A 275 -15.06 -25.26 -21.11
CA ALA A 275 -14.38 -25.72 -19.90
C ALA A 275 -13.42 -24.65 -19.39
N ASN A 276 -13.53 -24.31 -18.09
CA ASN A 276 -12.57 -23.51 -17.34
C ASN A 276 -11.18 -24.17 -17.39
N GLY A 277 -10.40 -23.84 -18.41
CA GLY A 277 -9.00 -24.22 -18.50
C GLY A 277 -8.15 -23.15 -17.83
N ASP A 278 -7.49 -23.52 -16.73
CA ASP A 278 -6.29 -22.84 -16.25
C ASP A 278 -5.25 -22.88 -17.36
N ALA A 279 -5.34 -21.92 -18.29
CA ALA A 279 -4.40 -21.71 -19.37
C ALA A 279 -3.18 -20.95 -18.83
N SER A 280 -2.51 -21.49 -17.81
CA SER A 280 -1.09 -21.23 -17.59
C SER A 280 -0.31 -22.15 -18.52
N SER A 281 -0.40 -21.89 -19.83
CA SER A 281 0.61 -22.39 -20.73
C SER A 281 1.89 -21.61 -20.40
N ASP A 282 2.64 -22.12 -19.42
CA ASP A 282 4.04 -21.79 -19.16
C ASP A 282 4.82 -22.23 -20.40
N ALA A 283 4.66 -21.46 -21.48
CA ALA A 283 5.50 -21.59 -22.65
C ALA A 283 6.93 -21.38 -22.14
N GLU A 284 7.70 -22.46 -22.19
CA GLU A 284 9.08 -22.51 -21.73
C GLU A 284 9.83 -21.34 -22.36
N VAL A 285 10.19 -20.35 -21.55
CA VAL A 285 10.77 -19.10 -22.03
C VAL A 285 12.18 -19.41 -22.49
N ALA A 286 12.37 -19.58 -23.80
CA ALA A 286 13.67 -19.82 -24.39
C ALA A 286 14.62 -18.64 -24.11
N SER A 287 15.81 -18.97 -23.60
CA SER A 287 16.90 -18.01 -23.40
C SER A 287 17.59 -17.73 -24.72
N SER A 288 17.76 -16.44 -25.04
CA SER A 288 18.52 -16.00 -26.24
C SER A 288 20.03 -16.21 -26.14
N GLY A 289 20.52 -16.80 -25.05
CA GLY A 289 21.96 -17.02 -24.82
C GLY A 289 22.72 -15.74 -24.39
N ILE A 290 22.04 -14.59 -24.29
CA ILE A 290 22.65 -13.29 -24.02
C ILE A 290 23.32 -13.25 -22.65
N LEU A 291 22.65 -13.76 -21.60
CA LEU A 291 23.19 -13.75 -20.25
C LEU A 291 24.36 -14.75 -20.10
N GLU A 292 24.33 -15.85 -20.84
CA GLU A 292 25.37 -16.85 -20.91
C GLU A 292 26.64 -16.27 -21.56
N ILE A 293 26.49 -15.47 -22.63
CA ILE A 293 27.59 -14.74 -23.26
C ILE A 293 28.22 -13.74 -22.29
N VAL A 294 27.40 -12.98 -21.54
CA VAL A 294 27.87 -11.99 -20.55
C VAL A 294 28.56 -12.70 -19.38
N ARG A 295 27.96 -13.76 -18.83
CA ARG A 295 28.48 -14.57 -17.71
C ARG A 295 29.85 -15.16 -18.00
N CYS A 296 30.12 -15.55 -19.25
CA CYS A 296 31.41 -16.11 -19.64
C CYS A 296 32.56 -15.10 -19.67
N ARG A 297 32.30 -13.79 -19.55
CA ARG A 297 33.35 -12.76 -19.64
C ARG A 297 34.10 -12.60 -18.32
N PRO A 298 35.44 -12.44 -18.36
CA PRO A 298 36.25 -12.28 -17.15
C PRO A 298 35.90 -10.97 -16.40
N ALA A 299 35.64 -9.87 -17.12
CA ALA A 299 35.19 -8.61 -16.52
C ALA A 299 33.87 -8.77 -15.73
N MET A 300 32.97 -9.63 -16.21
CA MET A 300 31.69 -9.88 -15.56
C MET A 300 31.83 -10.50 -14.16
N LYS A 301 32.90 -11.26 -13.90
CA LYS A 301 33.16 -11.81 -12.55
C LYS A 301 33.46 -10.72 -11.52
N ARG A 302 34.11 -9.62 -11.94
CA ARG A 302 34.40 -8.48 -11.08
C ARG A 302 33.16 -7.62 -10.87
N VAL A 303 32.45 -7.30 -11.95
CA VAL A 303 31.14 -6.63 -11.91
C VAL A 303 30.16 -7.37 -11.00
N ARG A 304 30.07 -8.71 -11.12
CA ARG A 304 29.23 -9.53 -10.24
C ARG A 304 29.58 -9.32 -8.77
N ARG A 305 30.86 -9.36 -8.42
CA ARG A 305 31.30 -9.21 -7.02
C ARG A 305 30.90 -7.83 -6.49
N GLU A 306 31.27 -6.76 -7.21
CA GLU A 306 30.99 -5.38 -6.80
C GLU A 306 29.48 -5.13 -6.63
N VAL A 307 28.68 -5.54 -7.61
CA VAL A 307 27.22 -5.38 -7.56
C VAL A 307 26.62 -6.22 -6.43
N MET A 308 26.99 -7.49 -6.29
CA MET A 308 26.44 -8.35 -5.23
C MET A 308 26.81 -7.86 -3.84
N ASP A 309 28.05 -7.41 -3.63
CA ASP A 309 28.49 -6.87 -2.35
C ASP A 309 27.65 -5.63 -1.97
N SER A 310 27.37 -4.75 -2.94
CA SER A 310 26.47 -3.60 -2.74
C SER A 310 25.02 -4.01 -2.52
N VAL A 311 24.52 -5.02 -3.24
CA VAL A 311 23.16 -5.55 -3.05
C VAL A 311 23.01 -6.11 -1.64
N TYR A 312 23.90 -6.99 -1.19
CA TYR A 312 23.81 -7.56 0.16
C TYR A 312 23.87 -6.47 1.23
N LEU A 313 24.79 -5.52 1.10
CA LEU A 313 24.92 -4.41 2.03
C LEU A 313 23.63 -3.57 2.11
N VAL A 314 23.10 -3.12 0.96
CA VAL A 314 21.87 -2.32 0.92
C VAL A 314 20.69 -3.11 1.47
N MET A 315 20.54 -4.38 1.08
CA MET A 315 19.38 -5.20 1.44
C MET A 315 19.38 -5.63 2.92
N GLU A 316 20.56 -5.70 3.56
CA GLU A 316 20.70 -5.93 5.00
C GLU A 316 20.48 -4.63 5.80
N VAL A 317 21.18 -3.56 5.41
CA VAL A 317 21.19 -2.30 6.18
C VAL A 317 19.88 -1.53 6.06
N LEU A 318 19.27 -1.49 4.88
CA LEU A 318 18.11 -0.62 4.63
C LEU A 318 16.91 -0.96 5.53
N PRO A 319 16.46 -2.22 5.66
CA PRO A 319 15.37 -2.55 6.57
C PRO A 319 15.69 -2.23 8.03
N ASP A 320 16.92 -2.52 8.47
CA ASP A 320 17.35 -2.29 9.86
C ASP A 320 17.42 -0.79 10.19
N MET A 321 17.89 0.03 9.26
CA MET A 321 17.86 1.49 9.39
C MET A 321 16.45 2.05 9.49
N LEU A 322 15.49 1.43 8.80
CA LEU A 322 14.07 1.80 8.84
C LEU A 322 13.33 1.21 10.04
N ALA A 323 13.82 0.11 10.61
CA ALA A 323 13.33 -0.48 11.85
C ALA A 323 13.70 0.37 13.08
N ASP A 324 14.74 1.22 12.95
CA ASP A 324 15.30 2.02 14.06
C ASP A 324 15.75 1.15 15.23
N THR A 325 16.32 -0.01 14.90
CA THR A 325 17.28 -0.72 15.75
C THR A 325 18.64 0.01 15.78
N SER A 326 18.61 1.34 15.67
CA SER A 326 19.75 2.22 15.41
C SER A 326 20.82 2.16 16.51
N ASP A 327 20.44 1.84 17.75
CA ASP A 327 21.38 1.58 18.85
C ASP A 327 22.29 0.35 18.61
N VAL A 328 21.93 -0.53 17.66
CA VAL A 328 22.64 -1.78 17.36
C VAL A 328 23.25 -1.76 15.95
N LEU A 329 23.01 -0.71 15.16
CA LEU A 329 23.57 -0.63 13.82
C LEU A 329 25.05 -0.31 13.92
N GLU A 330 25.86 -1.38 13.83
CA GLU A 330 27.31 -1.29 13.76
C GLU A 330 27.68 -0.40 12.56
N HIS A 331 28.08 0.84 12.84
CA HIS A 331 28.56 1.79 11.82
C HIS A 331 29.67 1.17 10.95
N ASP A 332 30.36 0.15 11.49
CA ASP A 332 31.41 -0.62 10.83
C ASP A 332 30.91 -1.41 9.61
N LYS A 333 29.59 -1.66 9.47
CA LYS A 333 29.02 -2.33 8.29
C LYS A 333 28.91 -1.40 7.07
N LEU A 334 28.79 -0.09 7.28
CA LEU A 334 28.64 0.87 6.18
C LEU A 334 30.00 1.16 5.53
N ARG A 335 30.05 1.09 4.20
CA ARG A 335 31.22 1.51 3.42
C ARG A 335 31.55 2.98 3.64
N GLN A 336 32.82 3.33 3.47
CA GLN A 336 33.22 4.73 3.50
C GLN A 336 32.61 5.49 2.30
N PRO A 337 32.29 6.79 2.43
CA PRO A 337 31.70 7.55 1.33
C PRO A 337 32.51 7.53 0.03
N GLU A 338 33.84 7.39 0.12
CA GLU A 338 34.73 7.26 -1.03
C GLU A 338 34.56 5.91 -1.74
N GLU A 339 34.42 4.82 -0.98
CA GLU A 339 34.15 3.47 -1.51
C GLU A 339 32.77 3.39 -2.16
N VAL A 340 31.76 4.06 -1.59
CA VAL A 340 30.41 4.14 -2.20
C VAL A 340 30.48 4.83 -3.56
N ARG A 341 31.24 5.94 -3.67
CA ARG A 341 31.42 6.64 -4.96
C ARG A 341 32.16 5.79 -5.98
N ALA A 342 33.14 5.00 -5.56
CA ALA A 342 33.81 4.04 -6.45
C ALA A 342 32.83 2.97 -6.95
N ALA A 343 32.01 2.40 -6.05
CA ALA A 343 30.99 1.41 -6.40
C ALA A 343 29.92 1.95 -7.38
N MET A 344 29.61 3.26 -7.34
CA MET A 344 28.66 3.89 -8.27
C MET A 344 29.12 3.92 -9.73
N VAL A 345 30.43 3.95 -9.99
CA VAL A 345 30.98 4.12 -11.35
C VAL A 345 31.16 2.77 -12.06
N LEU A 346 31.24 1.67 -11.30
CA LEU A 346 31.50 0.32 -11.80
C LEU A 346 32.77 0.32 -12.70
N GLU A 347 33.95 0.39 -12.09
CA GLU A 347 35.24 0.64 -12.77
C GLU A 347 35.51 -0.30 -13.96
N ASP A 348 35.01 -1.54 -13.88
CA ASP A 348 35.19 -2.56 -14.92
C ASP A 348 34.17 -2.52 -16.06
N ALA A 349 33.25 -1.55 -16.10
CA ALA A 349 32.23 -1.49 -17.14
C ALA A 349 32.83 -1.30 -18.55
N ASP A 350 33.87 -0.49 -18.69
CA ASP A 350 34.54 -0.26 -19.98
C ASP A 350 35.26 -1.52 -20.48
N ALA A 351 35.89 -2.27 -19.57
CA ALA A 351 36.48 -3.56 -19.88
C ALA A 351 35.40 -4.57 -20.33
N LEU A 352 34.23 -4.56 -19.68
CA LEU A 352 33.11 -5.39 -20.08
C LEU A 352 32.57 -5.02 -21.47
N TYR A 353 32.45 -3.72 -21.79
CA TYR A 353 32.09 -3.29 -23.15
C TYR A 353 33.10 -3.74 -24.20
N ALA A 354 34.41 -3.68 -23.91
CA ALA A 354 35.46 -4.16 -24.81
C ALA A 354 35.38 -5.68 -25.05
N ASP A 355 35.20 -6.45 -23.97
CA ASP A 355 35.02 -7.90 -23.98
C ASP A 355 33.79 -8.31 -24.82
N LEU A 356 32.68 -7.58 -24.67
CA LEU A 356 31.44 -7.83 -25.41
C LEU A 356 31.52 -7.35 -26.86
N ALA A 357 32.23 -6.26 -27.14
CA ALA A 357 32.48 -5.81 -28.50
C ALA A 357 33.29 -6.87 -29.26
N GLN A 358 34.30 -7.49 -28.64
CA GLN A 358 35.05 -8.60 -29.24
C GLN A 358 34.16 -9.84 -29.44
N ALA A 359 33.35 -10.20 -28.45
CA ALA A 359 32.39 -11.30 -28.54
C ALA A 359 31.40 -11.14 -29.69
N SER A 360 30.89 -9.92 -29.87
CA SER A 360 29.83 -9.65 -30.83
C SER A 360 30.26 -9.78 -32.29
N ARG A 361 31.57 -9.76 -32.57
CA ARG A 361 32.12 -9.88 -33.94
C ARG A 361 31.82 -11.24 -34.59
N SER A 362 31.54 -12.27 -33.78
CA SER A 362 31.20 -13.60 -34.28
C SER A 362 29.72 -13.76 -34.67
N PHE A 363 28.87 -12.79 -34.32
CA PHE A 363 27.43 -12.88 -34.61
C PHE A 363 27.10 -12.18 -35.93
N PRO A 364 26.29 -12.78 -36.81
CA PRO A 364 25.86 -12.14 -38.03
C PRO A 364 25.00 -10.92 -37.68
N PHE A 365 25.22 -9.81 -38.40
CA PHE A 365 24.38 -8.63 -38.23
C PHE A 365 23.04 -8.85 -38.93
N ASP A 366 21.98 -8.99 -38.14
CA ASP A 366 20.63 -8.94 -38.65
C ASP A 366 20.22 -7.49 -38.90
N LYS A 367 19.99 -7.15 -40.17
CA LYS A 367 19.63 -5.79 -40.60
C LYS A 367 18.13 -5.52 -40.46
N GLN A 368 17.30 -6.55 -40.28
CA GLN A 368 15.85 -6.42 -40.42
C GLN A 368 15.16 -6.05 -39.11
N GLU A 369 15.67 -6.50 -37.96
CA GLU A 369 15.08 -6.21 -36.64
C GLU A 369 16.15 -5.79 -35.62
N LEU A 370 16.23 -4.49 -35.28
CA LEU A 370 17.13 -3.97 -34.24
C LEU A 370 16.90 -4.63 -32.88
N THR A 371 15.66 -5.07 -32.60
CA THR A 371 15.31 -5.79 -31.37
C THR A 371 15.99 -7.14 -31.27
N ASN A 372 16.46 -7.73 -32.37
CA ASN A 372 17.17 -9.01 -32.38
C ASN A 372 18.69 -8.84 -32.50
N ASP A 373 19.20 -7.60 -32.62
CA ASP A 373 20.64 -7.38 -32.63
C ASP A 373 21.22 -7.68 -31.25
N VAL A 374 21.97 -8.78 -31.18
CA VAL A 374 22.73 -9.24 -30.00
C VAL A 374 23.58 -8.12 -29.39
N ARG A 375 24.16 -7.23 -30.19
CA ARG A 375 24.99 -6.12 -29.70
C ARG A 375 24.19 -5.11 -28.91
N ILE A 376 22.99 -4.80 -29.38
CA ILE A 376 22.10 -3.85 -28.72
C ILE A 376 21.62 -4.44 -27.40
N ARG A 377 21.21 -5.71 -27.40
CA ARG A 377 20.81 -6.44 -26.19
C ARG A 377 21.93 -6.49 -25.15
N LEU A 378 23.15 -6.84 -25.57
CA LEU A 378 24.33 -6.84 -24.71
C LEU A 378 24.60 -5.44 -24.13
N ALA A 379 24.51 -4.40 -24.94
CA ALA A 379 24.69 -3.02 -24.48
C ALA A 379 23.61 -2.59 -23.47
N ILE A 380 22.35 -3.01 -23.67
CA ILE A 380 21.25 -2.79 -22.72
C ILE A 380 21.56 -3.45 -21.38
N VAL A 381 22.02 -4.71 -21.39
CA VAL A 381 22.35 -5.44 -20.15
C VAL A 381 23.46 -4.72 -19.36
N VAL A 382 24.56 -4.34 -20.02
CA VAL A 382 25.65 -3.62 -19.35
C VAL A 382 25.19 -2.26 -18.83
N ARG A 383 24.39 -1.53 -19.61
CA ARG A 383 23.88 -0.22 -19.21
C ARG A 383 22.94 -0.32 -18.02
N ALA A 384 22.08 -1.33 -17.99
CA ALA A 384 21.20 -1.59 -16.87
C ALA A 384 22.00 -1.94 -15.60
N LEU A 385 23.07 -2.72 -15.70
CA LEU A 385 23.97 -3.01 -14.58
C LEU A 385 24.67 -1.76 -14.04
N GLN A 386 25.15 -0.86 -14.91
CA GLN A 386 25.70 0.43 -14.49
C GLN A 386 24.66 1.29 -13.76
N ASN A 387 23.44 1.35 -14.29
CA ASN A 387 22.34 2.10 -13.66
C ASN A 387 21.99 1.50 -12.29
N ILE A 388 21.96 0.17 -12.17
CA ILE A 388 21.74 -0.53 -10.91
C ILE A 388 22.83 -0.18 -9.89
N ALA A 389 24.11 -0.28 -10.27
CA ALA A 389 25.23 0.04 -9.39
C ALA A 389 25.16 1.50 -8.90
N PHE A 390 24.85 2.43 -9.81
CA PHE A 390 24.62 3.82 -9.46
C PHE A 390 23.47 3.98 -8.45
N VAL A 391 22.33 3.34 -8.69
CA VAL A 391 21.16 3.44 -7.80
C VAL A 391 21.45 2.81 -6.43
N LEU A 392 22.12 1.66 -6.38
CA LEU A 392 22.57 1.04 -5.13
C LEU A 392 23.45 2.01 -4.34
N GLY A 393 24.45 2.62 -4.98
CA GLY A 393 25.30 3.63 -4.33
C GLY A 393 24.52 4.85 -3.85
N THR A 394 23.47 5.28 -4.55
CA THR A 394 22.61 6.39 -4.05
C THR A 394 21.81 6.00 -2.81
N ILE A 395 21.38 4.74 -2.71
CA ILE A 395 20.70 4.21 -1.52
C ILE A 395 21.72 4.10 -0.37
N GLU A 396 22.93 3.57 -0.62
CA GLU A 396 24.02 3.51 0.36
C GLU A 396 24.37 4.90 0.91
N GLU A 397 24.52 5.91 0.03
CA GLU A 397 24.78 7.29 0.44
C GLU A 397 23.64 7.86 1.29
N ALA A 398 22.38 7.53 0.94
CA ALA A 398 21.22 7.91 1.74
C ALA A 398 21.22 7.23 3.12
N CYS A 399 21.63 5.96 3.20
CA CYS A 399 21.83 5.23 4.46
C CYS A 399 22.88 5.93 5.32
N ILE A 400 24.06 6.25 4.78
CA ILE A 400 25.13 6.95 5.51
C ILE A 400 24.65 8.31 6.03
N LYS A 401 23.97 9.10 5.19
CA LYS A 401 23.39 10.39 5.59
C LYS A 401 22.35 10.23 6.70
N ALA A 402 21.49 9.21 6.61
CA ALA A 402 20.46 8.94 7.61
C ALA A 402 21.05 8.43 8.93
N ALA A 403 22.22 7.77 8.91
CA ALA A 403 22.92 7.30 10.10
C ALA A 403 23.65 8.43 10.83
N GLY A 404 24.24 9.39 10.10
CA GLY A 404 24.93 10.54 10.69
C GLY A 404 24.04 11.71 11.12
N ALA A 405 22.78 11.75 10.67
CA ALA A 405 21.86 12.82 11.04
C ALA A 405 21.40 12.66 12.51
N PRO A 406 21.55 13.68 13.37
CA PRO A 406 21.03 13.62 14.73
C PRO A 406 19.51 13.42 14.72
N ALA A 407 19.00 12.55 15.59
CA ALA A 407 17.57 12.34 15.77
C ALA A 407 16.92 13.69 16.16
N SER A 408 16.13 14.27 15.26
CA SER A 408 15.53 15.61 15.38
C SER A 408 14.02 15.58 15.55
#